data_AF-A0A348S1H7-F1
#
_entry.id   AF-A0A348S1H7-F1
#
_cell.length_a   1.000
_cell.length_b   1.000
_cell.length_c   1.000
_cell.angle_alpha   90.00
_cell.angle_beta   90.00
_cell.angle_gamma   90.00
#
_symmetry.space_group_name_H-M   'P 1'
#
loop_
_entity.id
_entity.type
_entity.pdbx_description
1 polymer ?
#
loop_
_entity_poly.entity_id
_entity_poly.type
_entity_poly.pdbx_seq_one_letter_code
_entity_poly.pdbx_strand_id
1 'polypeptide(L)'
;MHKPLFTFFSVVICYLCFQVHGSEERPRHILLIMADDIGIEGFGCYGGEDYNTPNIDQLASTGLRFTHAYAQPLCTPTRLEIMTGRENHRNWKYFGVLPPEEKTFGHMMQGFG
;
A
#
# COMPACT_ATOMS: atom_id res chain seq x y z
N MET A 1 -3.39 -53.85 -32.15
CA MET A 1 -4.66 -53.12 -31.98
C MET A 1 -4.70 -52.38 -30.62
N HIS A 2 -3.63 -51.67 -30.22
CA HIS A 2 -3.43 -51.16 -28.84
C HIS A 2 -3.22 -49.62 -28.74
N LYS A 3 -3.62 -48.85 -29.75
CA LYS A 3 -3.38 -47.40 -29.78
C LYS A 3 -4.35 -46.49 -28.97
N PRO A 4 -5.55 -46.90 -28.51
CA PRO A 4 -6.48 -45.93 -27.90
C PRO A 4 -6.09 -45.50 -26.48
N LEU A 5 -5.43 -46.39 -25.71
CA LEU A 5 -5.11 -46.12 -24.30
C LEU A 5 -3.95 -45.11 -24.15
N PHE A 6 -2.96 -45.15 -25.04
CA PHE A 6 -1.82 -44.23 -25.03
C PHE A 6 -2.23 -42.81 -25.46
N THR A 7 -3.13 -42.71 -26.44
CA THR A 7 -3.69 -41.43 -26.89
C THR A 7 -4.55 -40.79 -25.79
N PHE A 8 -5.34 -41.59 -25.06
CA PHE A 8 -6.14 -41.09 -23.95
C PHE A 8 -5.28 -40.54 -22.81
N PHE A 9 -4.21 -41.26 -22.44
CA PHE A 9 -3.29 -40.82 -21.39
C PHE A 9 -2.54 -39.53 -21.75
N SER A 10 -2.15 -39.38 -23.03
CA SER A 10 -1.53 -38.16 -23.56
C SER A 10 -2.47 -36.95 -23.51
N VAL A 11 -3.75 -37.13 -23.87
CA VAL A 11 -4.76 -36.05 -23.83
C VAL A 11 -5.04 -35.61 -22.38
N VAL A 12 -5.10 -36.56 -21.44
CA VAL A 12 -5.30 -36.26 -20.01
C VAL A 12 -4.11 -35.49 -19.42
N ILE A 13 -2.87 -35.88 -19.75
CA ILE A 13 -1.67 -35.15 -19.33
C ILE A 13 -1.64 -33.73 -19.91
N CYS A 14 -2.02 -33.57 -21.19
CA CYS A 14 -2.06 -32.27 -21.84
C CYS A 14 -3.13 -31.36 -21.21
N TYR A 15 -4.28 -31.91 -20.83
CA TYR A 15 -5.35 -31.19 -20.14
C TYR A 15 -4.93 -30.75 -18.72
N LEU A 16 -4.19 -31.60 -18.00
CA LEU A 16 -3.66 -31.27 -16.68
C LEU A 16 -2.55 -30.20 -16.73
N CYS A 17 -1.71 -30.18 -17.75
CA CYS A 17 -0.73 -29.12 -17.97
C CYS A 17 -1.38 -27.76 -18.29
N PHE A 18 -2.56 -27.74 -18.89
CA PHE A 18 -3.29 -26.51 -19.22
C PHE A 18 -3.93 -25.84 -17.99
N GLN A 19 -4.04 -26.55 -16.87
CA GLN A 19 -4.64 -26.02 -15.62
C GLN A 19 -3.65 -25.21 -14.77
N VAL A 20 -2.41 -25.00 -15.23
CA VAL A 20 -1.50 -24.03 -14.63
C VAL A 20 -2.05 -22.62 -14.90
N HIS A 21 -2.95 -22.18 -14.03
CA HIS A 21 -3.39 -20.80 -13.99
C HIS A 21 -2.17 -19.95 -13.60
N GLY A 22 -1.66 -19.17 -14.56
CA GLY A 22 -0.79 -18.05 -14.23
C GLY A 22 -1.53 -17.15 -13.24
N SER A 23 -0.87 -16.70 -12.18
CA SER A 23 -1.47 -15.71 -11.30
C SER A 23 -1.83 -14.49 -12.15
N GLU A 24 -3.13 -14.20 -12.32
CA GLU A 24 -3.55 -12.90 -12.82
C GLU A 24 -2.86 -11.86 -11.94
N GLU A 25 -2.01 -11.03 -12.53
CA GLU A 25 -1.53 -9.82 -11.87
C GLU A 25 -2.74 -8.91 -11.67
N ARG A 26 -3.46 -9.13 -10.57
CA ARG A 26 -4.55 -8.24 -10.18
C ARG A 26 -3.96 -6.85 -9.96
N PRO A 27 -4.62 -5.80 -10.45
CA PRO A 27 -4.18 -4.44 -10.20
C PRO A 27 -4.02 -4.23 -8.69
N ARG A 28 -2.84 -3.77 -8.27
CA ARG A 28 -2.60 -3.43 -6.86
C ARG A 28 -3.07 -2.00 -6.63
N HIS A 29 -4.22 -1.85 -5.98
CA HIS A 29 -4.69 -0.54 -5.55
C HIS A 29 -4.03 -0.15 -4.23
N ILE A 30 -3.49 1.06 -4.17
CA ILE A 30 -2.92 1.64 -2.96
C ILE A 30 -3.86 2.73 -2.46
N LEU A 31 -4.32 2.61 -1.21
CA LEU A 31 -5.12 3.61 -0.52
C LEU A 31 -4.29 4.23 0.60
N LEU A 32 -3.95 5.51 0.47
CA LEU A 32 -3.32 6.30 1.53
C LEU A 32 -4.38 7.09 2.29
N ILE A 33 -4.54 6.78 3.58
CA ILE A 33 -5.41 7.52 4.50
C ILE A 33 -4.51 8.27 5.48
N MET A 34 -4.72 9.58 5.61
CA MET A 34 -4.00 10.43 6.54
C MET A 34 -5.00 11.32 7.29
N ALA A 35 -4.98 11.24 8.61
CA ALA A 35 -5.78 12.11 9.48
C ALA A 35 -4.91 13.29 9.94
N ASP A 36 -5.50 14.48 9.99
CA ASP A 36 -4.81 15.70 10.43
C ASP A 36 -4.95 15.87 11.95
N ASP A 37 -3.89 16.38 12.59
CA ASP A 37 -3.85 16.73 14.02
C ASP A 37 -4.31 15.61 14.99
N ILE A 38 -4.07 14.34 14.65
CA ILE A 38 -4.37 13.20 15.53
C ILE A 38 -3.09 12.54 16.07
N GLY A 39 -3.05 12.32 17.38
CA GLY A 39 -2.02 11.54 18.05
C GLY A 39 -2.37 10.05 18.14
N ILE A 40 -1.39 9.22 18.49
CA ILE A 40 -1.58 7.76 18.61
C ILE A 40 -2.55 7.39 19.73
N GLU A 41 -2.62 8.22 20.77
CA GLU A 41 -3.55 8.09 21.89
C GLU A 41 -5.04 8.16 21.46
N GLY A 42 -5.31 8.66 20.26
CA GLY A 42 -6.66 8.69 19.69
C GLY A 42 -7.19 7.33 19.21
N PHE A 43 -6.38 6.27 19.24
CA PHE A 43 -6.74 4.96 18.67
C PHE A 43 -6.60 3.81 19.69
N GLY A 44 -7.61 2.94 19.73
CA GLY A 44 -7.64 1.79 20.64
C GLY A 44 -6.47 0.82 20.43
N CYS A 45 -6.05 0.59 19.19
CA CYS A 45 -4.90 -0.26 18.86
C CYS A 45 -3.55 0.24 19.37
N TYR A 46 -3.46 1.48 19.83
CA TYR A 46 -2.28 2.05 20.52
C TYR A 46 -2.49 2.23 22.04
N GLY A 47 -3.62 1.78 22.58
CA GLY A 47 -3.96 1.89 24.00
C GLY A 47 -4.81 3.11 24.35
N GLY A 48 -5.36 3.83 23.37
CA GLY A 48 -6.32 4.89 23.59
C GLY A 48 -7.65 4.36 24.14
N GLU A 49 -8.25 5.09 25.08
CA GLU A 49 -9.54 4.70 25.73
C GLU A 49 -10.67 5.70 25.45
N ASP A 50 -10.35 6.90 24.97
CA ASP A 50 -11.32 8.00 24.81
C ASP A 50 -12.27 7.81 23.63
N TYR A 51 -11.85 7.06 22.60
CA TYR A 51 -12.59 6.93 21.34
C TYR A 51 -12.73 5.47 20.90
N ASN A 52 -13.90 5.15 20.34
CA ASN A 52 -14.16 3.83 19.75
C ASN A 52 -13.74 3.83 18.26
N THR A 53 -12.65 3.14 17.93
CA THR A 53 -12.03 3.13 16.59
C THR A 53 -12.04 1.75 15.91
N PRO A 54 -13.18 1.02 15.85
CA PRO A 54 -13.19 -0.41 15.54
C PRO A 54 -12.66 -0.76 14.15
N ASN A 55 -12.86 0.12 13.16
CA ASN A 55 -12.37 -0.10 11.79
C ASN A 55 -10.83 0.03 11.70
N ILE A 56 -10.25 0.95 12.47
CA ILE A 56 -8.78 1.15 12.50
C ILE A 56 -8.13 0.04 13.33
N ASP A 57 -8.77 -0.36 14.43
CA ASP A 57 -8.30 -1.45 15.27
C ASP A 57 -8.33 -2.79 14.53
N GLN A 58 -9.39 -3.03 13.75
CA GLN A 58 -9.46 -4.18 12.86
C GLN A 58 -8.34 -4.14 11.81
N LEU A 59 -8.12 -2.99 11.15
CA LEU A 59 -7.05 -2.83 10.17
C LEU A 59 -5.67 -3.13 10.76
N ALA A 60 -5.41 -2.68 11.99
CA ALA A 60 -4.18 -2.96 12.71
C ALA A 60 -4.03 -4.44 13.09
N SER A 61 -5.13 -5.14 13.42
CA SER A 61 -5.12 -6.56 13.81
C SER A 61 -4.90 -7.52 12.64
N THR A 62 -5.36 -7.15 11.44
CA THR A 62 -5.25 -7.97 10.23
C THR A 62 -4.06 -7.58 9.35
N GLY A 63 -3.28 -6.57 9.76
CA GLY A 63 -2.19 -5.99 8.99
C GLY A 63 -0.92 -5.82 9.81
N LEU A 64 -0.11 -4.84 9.42
CA LEU A 64 1.07 -4.42 10.14
C LEU A 64 0.79 -3.11 10.88
N ARG A 65 1.17 -3.03 12.15
CA ARG A 65 1.09 -1.81 12.97
C ARG A 65 2.48 -1.36 13.39
N PHE A 66 2.82 -0.11 13.10
CA PHE A 66 4.10 0.49 13.47
C PHE A 66 4.01 1.16 14.83
N THR A 67 4.91 0.82 15.76
CA THR A 67 5.00 1.49 17.08
C THR A 67 6.00 2.63 17.11
N HIS A 68 6.77 2.80 16.02
CA HIS A 68 7.80 3.84 15.87
C HIS A 68 7.67 4.45 14.47
N ALA A 69 6.73 5.38 14.31
CA ALA A 69 6.51 6.16 13.10
C ALA A 69 6.51 7.65 13.48
N TYR A 70 7.30 8.46 12.77
CA TYR A 70 7.53 9.86 13.13
C TYR A 70 7.02 10.80 12.04
N ALA A 71 6.49 11.93 12.45
CA ALA A 71 6.07 13.03 11.58
C ALA A 71 6.80 14.32 11.98
N GLN A 72 6.73 15.33 11.11
CA GLN A 72 7.19 16.67 11.45
C GLN A 72 6.12 17.35 12.31
N PRO A 73 6.50 18.28 13.22
CA PRO A 73 5.55 18.94 14.12
C PRO A 73 4.71 20.02 13.42
N LEU A 74 4.51 19.93 12.10
CA LEU A 74 3.75 20.87 11.28
C LEU A 74 3.15 20.17 10.05
N CYS A 75 1.98 20.63 9.62
CA CYS A 75 1.22 20.03 8.51
C CYS A 75 1.97 20.06 7.16
N THR A 76 2.48 21.23 6.74
CA THR A 76 3.19 21.38 5.46
C THR A 76 4.41 20.45 5.36
N PRO A 77 5.38 20.47 6.30
CA PRO A 77 6.58 19.64 6.16
C PRO A 77 6.27 18.13 6.23
N THR A 78 5.32 17.69 7.06
CA THR A 78 4.86 16.29 7.07
C THR A 78 4.29 15.87 5.72
N ARG A 79 3.45 16.72 5.11
CA ARG A 79 2.84 16.46 3.81
C ARG A 79 3.86 16.46 2.67
N LEU A 80 4.88 17.31 2.73
CA LEU A 80 5.97 17.31 1.73
C LEU A 80 6.82 16.05 1.81
N GLU A 81 7.22 15.64 3.01
CA GLU A 81 8.01 14.42 3.22
C GLU A 81 7.27 13.17 2.74
N ILE A 82 5.98 13.01 3.08
CA ILE A 82 5.20 11.84 2.63
C ILE A 82 4.95 11.87 1.12
N MET A 83 4.73 13.04 0.51
CA MET A 83 4.48 13.13 -0.93
C MET A 83 5.73 12.86 -1.76
N THR A 84 6.89 13.32 -1.32
CA THR A 84 8.13 13.31 -2.12
C THR A 84 9.15 12.25 -1.69
N GLY A 85 9.02 11.71 -0.47
CA GLY A 85 10.00 10.80 0.12
C GLY A 85 11.34 11.46 0.45
N ARG A 86 11.38 12.80 0.57
CA ARG A 86 12.59 13.59 0.79
C ARG A 86 12.46 14.42 2.06
N GLU A 87 13.53 14.46 2.85
CA GLU A 87 13.62 15.32 4.03
C GLU A 87 13.43 16.80 3.66
N ASN A 88 12.75 17.54 4.54
CA ASN A 88 12.40 18.95 4.30
C ASN A 88 13.62 19.85 4.03
N HIS A 89 14.81 19.52 4.53
CA HIS A 89 16.03 20.30 4.24
C HIS A 89 16.38 20.34 2.73
N ARG A 90 15.80 19.45 1.91
CA ARG A 90 16.09 19.34 0.46
C ARG A 90 15.05 19.95 -0.45
N ASN A 91 13.79 20.03 0.00
CA ASN A 91 12.65 20.39 -0.83
C ASN A 91 11.77 21.49 -0.23
N TRP A 92 12.10 22.00 0.96
CA TRP A 92 11.36 23.09 1.58
C TRP A 92 11.69 24.42 0.93
N LYS A 93 10.65 25.18 0.56
CA LYS A 93 10.76 26.55 0.03
C LYS A 93 10.10 27.57 0.95
N TYR A 94 8.78 27.49 1.09
CA TYR A 94 7.97 28.32 1.99
C TYR A 94 6.78 27.51 2.51
N PHE A 95 6.14 28.00 3.58
CA PHE A 95 4.96 27.35 4.14
C PHE A 95 3.84 27.22 3.11
N GLY A 96 3.22 26.04 3.02
CA GLY A 96 2.16 25.73 2.07
C GLY A 96 2.60 25.51 0.62
N VAL A 97 3.90 25.45 0.31
CA VAL A 97 4.40 25.30 -1.06
C VAL A 97 5.04 23.92 -1.27
N LEU A 98 4.50 23.15 -2.22
CA LEU A 98 5.21 22.04 -2.86
C LEU A 98 5.94 22.60 -4.10
N PRO A 99 7.28 22.56 -4.17
CA PRO A 99 7.99 23.03 -5.36
C PRO A 99 7.55 22.25 -6.61
N PRO A 100 7.23 22.94 -7.73
CA PRO A 100 6.70 22.29 -8.93
C PRO A 100 7.68 21.31 -9.59
N GLU A 101 8.98 21.44 -9.30
CA GLU A 101 10.03 20.54 -9.76
C GLU A 101 10.08 19.19 -9.00
N GLU A 102 9.44 19.08 -7.84
CA GLU A 102 9.47 17.86 -7.02
C GLU A 102 8.50 16.80 -7.56
N LYS A 103 9.01 15.57 -7.76
CA LYS A 103 8.19 14.43 -8.15
C LYS A 103 7.61 13.75 -6.92
N THR A 104 6.29 13.75 -6.82
CA THR A 104 5.57 13.02 -5.76
C THR A 104 5.38 11.54 -6.11
N PHE A 105 5.01 10.72 -5.13
CA PHE A 105 4.59 9.33 -5.38
C PHE A 105 3.45 9.25 -6.41
N GLY A 106 2.55 10.23 -6.45
CA GLY A 106 1.48 10.29 -7.45
C GLY A 106 2.01 10.38 -8.88
N HIS A 107 3.03 11.21 -9.11
CA HIS A 107 3.71 11.27 -10.41
C HIS A 107 4.42 9.95 -10.75
N MET A 108 5.01 9.29 -9.75
CA MET A 108 5.66 7.99 -9.94
C MET A 108 4.63 6.90 -10.31
N MET A 109 3.48 6.89 -9.64
CA MET A 109 2.42 5.89 -9.83
C MET A 109 1.77 5.98 -11.21
N GLN A 110 1.74 7.15 -11.85
CA GLN A 110 1.28 7.29 -13.24
C GLN A 110 2.09 6.42 -14.23
N GLY A 111 3.33 6.07 -13.89
CA GLY A 111 4.16 5.19 -14.70
C GLY A 111 3.87 3.69 -14.54
N PHE A 112 3.01 3.29 -13.60
CA PHE A 112 2.89 1.88 -13.17
C PHE A 112 1.59 1.15 -13.53
N GLY A 113 0.67 1.75 -14.30
CA GLY A 113 -0.51 1.06 -14.83
C GLY A 113 -1.63 0.84 -13.82
#